data_AF-A0A1I5H9L0-F1
#
_entry.id   AF-A0A1I5H9L0-F1
#
_cell.length_a   1.000
_cell.length_b   1.000
_cell.length_c   1.000
_cell.angle_alpha   90.00
_cell.angle_beta   90.00
_cell.angle_gamma   90.00
#
_symmetry.space_group_name_H-M   'P 1'
#
loop_
_entity.id
_entity.type
_entity.pdbx_description
1 polymer ?
#
loop_
_entity_poly.entity_id
_entity_poly.type
_entity_poly.pdbx_seq_one_letter_code
_entity_poly.pdbx_strand_id
1 'polypeptide(L)'
;MSEGEQARDYGSGAGGGAVAGAGLERIACQMPGVEGGCPNVIEQYAGTGGRKPKYCGLTVDGVPHTRYTALRVREGKLTLPTPGSGPEHEPVPVRPVSYARASIEGLGGELRDQLAAHQAWAADFAARLGQQLATATDPDAAAAEISAAHRDARTRIDAAEAARDDALARARAAETAATAAAVAQREAEAAAETALAEADDAAADRDQAHQQRDQAHGERDQAHAEREQLAQQLDQTRSRLTEAERTRDDTETARAELAEHLDQARAELDRLRAAHEQITAERDQTRVELAAAREEAEQQQRRAETAEHDRDTAAAAAHELRAERDQARERAEQAGREAGEARTAQAVAEARNEALTRQLAHDIATERAHAQQRLDDQAVRYDQQITELRTQLGVGPDRAPRGEASPAATRRPRASRSGARRSPEGTDTSQKPPEQPQE
;
A
#
# COMPACT_ATOMS: atom_id res chain seq x y z
N MET A 1 -25.75 -24.07 -12.76
CA MET A 1 -26.25 -25.35 -13.32
C MET A 1 -25.69 -26.49 -12.50
N SER A 2 -26.51 -27.07 -11.62
CA SER A 2 -26.44 -28.47 -11.19
C SER A 2 -27.66 -28.70 -10.31
N GLU A 3 -28.70 -29.32 -10.85
CA GLU A 3 -29.94 -29.62 -10.12
C GLU A 3 -29.77 -30.98 -9.43
N GLY A 4 -30.31 -31.12 -8.22
CA GLY A 4 -30.03 -32.27 -7.35
C GLY A 4 -31.14 -32.49 -6.31
N GLU A 5 -32.39 -32.24 -6.70
CA GLU A 5 -33.52 -32.19 -5.79
C GLU A 5 -34.09 -33.59 -5.49
N GLN A 6 -33.68 -34.16 -4.36
CA GLN A 6 -34.18 -35.46 -3.89
C GLN A 6 -35.46 -35.27 -3.05
N ALA A 7 -36.61 -35.30 -3.71
CA ALA A 7 -37.91 -35.29 -3.03
C ALA A 7 -38.09 -36.54 -2.15
N ARG A 8 -38.48 -36.35 -0.88
CA ARG A 8 -38.75 -37.45 0.05
C ARG A 8 -40.19 -37.94 -0.07
N ASP A 9 -40.30 -39.18 -0.53
CA ASP A 9 -41.20 -40.23 -0.06
C ASP A 9 -42.30 -39.82 0.95
N TYR A 10 -43.57 -39.91 0.51
CA TYR A 10 -44.76 -39.84 1.34
C TYR A 10 -45.64 -41.07 1.05
N GLY A 11 -45.45 -42.13 1.84
CA GLY A 11 -46.23 -43.37 1.74
C GLY A 11 -47.68 -43.22 2.20
N SER A 12 -48.58 -42.81 1.29
CA SER A 12 -50.03 -42.77 1.55
C SER A 12 -50.70 -44.12 1.23
N GLY A 13 -50.99 -44.90 2.28
CA GLY A 13 -51.52 -46.26 2.17
C GLY A 13 -53.00 -46.35 1.81
N ALA A 14 -53.35 -46.15 0.53
CA ALA A 14 -54.72 -46.25 0.02
C ALA A 14 -55.22 -47.72 -0.08
N GLY A 15 -55.49 -48.35 1.06
CA GLY A 15 -55.98 -49.74 1.19
C GLY A 15 -57.43 -49.97 0.75
N GLY A 16 -57.77 -49.65 -0.51
CA GLY A 16 -59.12 -49.77 -1.08
C GLY A 16 -59.58 -51.21 -1.33
N GLY A 17 -59.89 -51.96 -0.26
CA GLY A 17 -60.37 -53.34 -0.33
C GLY A 17 -61.77 -53.47 -0.93
N ALA A 18 -61.86 -53.70 -2.24
CA ALA A 18 -63.14 -53.95 -2.93
C ALA A 18 -63.78 -55.27 -2.45
N VAL A 19 -64.96 -55.17 -1.84
CA VAL A 19 -65.69 -56.34 -1.31
C VAL A 19 -66.32 -57.12 -2.47
N ALA A 20 -65.72 -58.26 -2.83
CA ALA A 20 -66.29 -59.18 -3.80
C ALA A 20 -67.63 -59.74 -3.29
N GLY A 21 -68.64 -59.82 -4.17
CA GLY A 21 -70.00 -60.20 -3.81
C GLY A 21 -70.08 -61.63 -3.24
N ALA A 22 -70.54 -61.76 -2.00
CA ALA A 22 -70.77 -63.05 -1.37
C ALA A 22 -71.98 -63.76 -2.02
N GLY A 23 -71.70 -64.80 -2.81
CA GLY A 23 -72.74 -65.65 -3.38
C GLY A 23 -73.54 -66.38 -2.30
N LEU A 24 -74.85 -66.52 -2.50
CA LEU A 24 -75.76 -67.18 -1.56
C LEU A 24 -75.46 -68.68 -1.49
N GLU A 25 -74.74 -69.10 -0.46
CA GLU A 25 -74.41 -70.51 -0.22
C GLU A 25 -75.67 -71.31 0.14
N ARG A 26 -76.10 -72.18 -0.79
CA ARG A 26 -77.27 -73.04 -0.64
C ARG A 26 -76.94 -74.26 0.23
N ILE A 27 -77.53 -74.34 1.43
CA ILE A 27 -77.21 -75.38 2.42
C ILE A 27 -78.26 -76.50 2.39
N ALA A 28 -77.84 -77.75 2.20
CA ALA A 28 -78.73 -78.92 2.26
C ALA A 28 -79.14 -79.28 3.71
N CYS A 29 -80.40 -79.70 3.89
CA CYS A 29 -80.95 -80.05 5.20
C CYS A 29 -80.41 -81.41 5.71
N GLN A 30 -79.68 -81.38 6.84
CA GLN A 30 -78.95 -82.53 7.42
C GLN A 30 -79.84 -83.48 8.25
N MET A 31 -81.05 -83.80 7.79
CA MET A 31 -81.99 -84.68 8.50
C MET A 31 -81.52 -86.15 8.43
N PRO A 32 -81.29 -86.84 9.56
CA PRO A 32 -80.91 -88.26 9.54
C PRO A 32 -82.07 -89.16 9.06
N GLY A 33 -81.74 -90.26 8.38
CA GLY A 33 -82.68 -91.34 8.05
C GLY A 33 -83.45 -91.18 6.72
N VAL A 34 -83.29 -90.07 6.00
CA VAL A 34 -83.89 -89.88 4.67
C VAL A 34 -82.90 -90.33 3.59
N GLU A 35 -83.15 -91.48 2.96
CA GLU A 35 -82.35 -91.93 1.81
C GLU A 35 -82.50 -90.96 0.63
N GLY A 36 -81.38 -90.63 -0.03
CA GLY A 36 -81.32 -89.54 -1.03
C GLY A 36 -81.20 -88.13 -0.43
N GLY A 37 -81.48 -87.94 0.87
CA GLY A 37 -81.45 -86.64 1.55
C GLY A 37 -82.71 -85.80 1.31
N CYS A 38 -82.89 -84.77 2.13
CA CYS A 38 -84.06 -83.89 2.01
C CYS A 38 -83.92 -82.95 0.79
N PRO A 39 -84.90 -82.90 -0.14
CA PRO A 39 -84.82 -82.06 -1.34
C PRO A 39 -84.93 -80.56 -1.04
N ASN A 40 -85.37 -80.18 0.16
CA ASN A 40 -85.52 -78.78 0.57
C ASN A 40 -84.17 -78.18 0.98
N VAL A 41 -83.62 -77.34 0.09
CA VAL A 41 -82.44 -76.50 0.31
C VAL A 41 -82.82 -75.30 1.19
N ILE A 42 -81.96 -74.96 2.15
CA ILE A 42 -82.14 -73.80 3.03
C ILE A 42 -81.47 -72.59 2.37
N GLU A 43 -82.27 -71.69 1.79
CA GLU A 43 -81.79 -70.40 1.29
C GLU A 43 -81.63 -69.43 2.47
N GLN A 44 -80.39 -69.12 2.84
CA GLN A 44 -80.08 -68.76 4.23
C GLN A 44 -79.60 -67.31 4.41
N TYR A 45 -80.54 -66.46 4.83
CA TYR A 45 -80.39 -65.51 5.93
C TYR A 45 -79.11 -64.66 5.98
N ALA A 46 -79.18 -63.42 5.48
CA ALA A 46 -78.08 -62.44 5.47
C ALA A 46 -77.80 -61.78 6.84
N GLY A 47 -77.80 -62.57 7.93
CA GLY A 47 -77.56 -62.10 9.30
C GLY A 47 -76.16 -62.44 9.82
N THR A 48 -75.30 -61.44 9.96
CA THR A 48 -73.93 -61.58 10.48
C THR A 48 -73.89 -61.96 11.96
N GLY A 49 -73.46 -63.18 12.27
CA GLY A 49 -73.11 -63.63 13.63
C GLY A 49 -73.84 -64.89 14.16
N GLY A 50 -74.91 -65.34 13.49
CA GLY A 50 -75.67 -66.53 13.90
C GLY A 50 -75.00 -67.86 13.53
N ARG A 51 -75.15 -68.91 14.35
CA ARG A 51 -74.79 -70.28 13.95
C ARG A 51 -75.76 -70.79 12.88
N LYS A 52 -75.25 -71.09 11.68
CA LYS A 52 -76.00 -71.64 10.51
C LYS A 52 -76.97 -72.78 10.91
N PRO A 53 -78.30 -72.62 10.71
CA PRO A 53 -79.28 -73.70 10.86
C PRO A 53 -78.96 -74.94 10.01
N LYS A 54 -79.12 -76.14 10.61
CA LYS A 54 -78.85 -77.44 9.98
C LYS A 54 -80.06 -78.15 9.36
N TYR A 55 -81.27 -77.69 9.66
CA TYR A 55 -82.53 -78.35 9.29
C TYR A 55 -83.50 -77.30 8.73
N CYS A 56 -84.31 -77.67 7.73
CA CYS A 56 -85.16 -76.72 7.00
C CYS A 56 -86.46 -76.32 7.72
N GLY A 57 -86.83 -76.97 8.84
CA GLY A 57 -88.03 -76.67 9.61
C GLY A 57 -89.34 -77.16 8.99
N LEU A 58 -89.36 -77.44 7.68
CA LEU A 58 -90.53 -77.95 6.95
C LEU A 58 -90.85 -79.40 7.31
N THR A 59 -92.12 -79.78 7.14
CA THR A 59 -92.58 -81.16 7.25
C THR A 59 -92.40 -81.87 5.91
N VAL A 60 -91.72 -83.02 5.93
CA VAL A 60 -91.54 -83.90 4.77
C VAL A 60 -91.98 -85.30 5.20
N ASP A 61 -92.75 -85.99 4.36
CA ASP A 61 -93.29 -87.34 4.63
C ASP A 61 -93.98 -87.48 6.01
N GLY A 62 -94.71 -86.42 6.41
CA GLY A 62 -95.42 -86.33 7.69
C GLY A 62 -94.55 -85.95 8.90
N VAL A 63 -93.23 -85.81 8.75
CA VAL A 63 -92.27 -85.60 9.85
C VAL A 63 -91.63 -84.20 9.78
N PRO A 64 -91.72 -83.35 10.83
CA PRO A 64 -91.19 -82.00 10.81
C PRO A 64 -89.66 -81.98 10.98
N HIS A 65 -88.92 -81.40 10.03
CA HIS A 65 -87.44 -81.36 10.02
C HIS A 65 -86.88 -80.33 11.01
N THR A 66 -86.94 -80.66 12.31
CA THR A 66 -86.39 -79.85 13.41
C THR A 66 -85.21 -80.55 14.09
N ARG A 67 -84.43 -79.80 14.88
CA ARG A 67 -83.35 -80.34 15.73
C ARG A 67 -83.86 -81.39 16.73
N TYR A 68 -85.08 -81.24 17.24
CA TYR A 68 -85.68 -82.20 18.18
C TYR A 68 -86.05 -83.51 17.47
N THR A 69 -86.65 -83.42 16.28
CA THR A 69 -87.01 -84.58 15.46
C THR A 69 -85.77 -85.34 14.98
N ALA A 70 -84.75 -84.61 14.50
CA ALA A 70 -83.47 -85.19 14.11
C ALA A 70 -82.76 -85.92 15.26
N LEU A 71 -82.87 -85.41 16.49
CA LEU A 71 -82.38 -86.10 17.68
C LEU A 71 -83.16 -87.41 17.92
N ARG A 72 -84.50 -87.39 17.87
CA ARG A 72 -85.32 -88.59 18.06
C ARG A 72 -85.06 -89.68 17.01
N VAL A 73 -84.85 -89.33 15.74
CA VAL A 73 -84.48 -90.31 14.69
C VAL A 73 -83.08 -90.87 14.97
N ARG A 74 -82.10 -90.03 15.33
CA ARG A 74 -80.74 -90.49 15.67
C ARG A 74 -80.68 -91.35 16.94
N GLU A 75 -81.65 -91.21 17.83
CA GLU A 75 -81.82 -92.03 19.04
C GLU A 75 -82.68 -93.30 18.82
N GLY A 76 -83.15 -93.56 17.59
CA GLY A 76 -84.05 -94.68 17.29
C GLY A 76 -85.47 -94.54 17.87
N LYS A 77 -85.79 -93.40 18.50
CA LYS A 77 -87.09 -93.08 19.14
C LYS A 77 -88.13 -92.53 18.18
N LEU A 78 -87.85 -92.59 16.88
CA LEU A 78 -88.75 -92.29 15.78
C LEU A 78 -88.22 -92.99 14.52
N THR A 79 -88.77 -94.16 14.18
CA THR A 79 -88.57 -94.79 12.88
C THR A 79 -89.36 -94.03 11.82
N LEU A 80 -88.70 -93.53 10.78
CA LEU A 80 -89.38 -92.95 9.63
C LEU A 80 -90.12 -94.06 8.88
N PRO A 81 -91.39 -93.86 8.47
CA PRO A 81 -92.13 -94.87 7.74
C PRO A 81 -91.59 -95.02 6.32
N THR A 82 -91.39 -96.26 5.88
CA THR A 82 -91.08 -96.56 4.47
C THR A 82 -92.22 -96.04 3.57
N PRO A 83 -91.96 -95.33 2.46
CA PRO A 83 -93.02 -94.74 1.64
C PRO A 83 -94.03 -95.77 1.09
N GLY A 84 -95.29 -95.68 1.52
CA GLY A 84 -96.44 -96.33 0.85
C GLY A 84 -97.05 -97.58 1.51
N SER A 85 -97.44 -97.54 2.78
CA SER A 85 -98.31 -98.53 3.46
C SER A 85 -98.91 -97.85 4.70
N GLY A 86 -100.20 -97.90 5.08
CA GLY A 86 -101.37 -98.78 4.92
C GLY A 86 -102.27 -98.49 6.16
N PRO A 87 -103.30 -99.29 6.54
CA PRO A 87 -103.89 -100.47 5.90
C PRO A 87 -105.42 -100.33 5.63
N GLU A 88 -106.05 -101.40 5.18
CA GLU A 88 -107.52 -101.57 5.16
C GLU A 88 -108.02 -102.65 6.15
N HIS A 89 -109.35 -102.71 6.29
CA HIS A 89 -110.20 -103.92 6.23
C HIS A 89 -111.01 -104.33 7.47
N GLU A 90 -112.14 -104.99 7.18
CA GLU A 90 -113.35 -105.17 8.00
C GLU A 90 -113.40 -106.55 8.72
N PRO A 91 -114.46 -106.90 9.48
CA PRO A 91 -115.47 -107.80 8.88
C PRO A 91 -116.95 -107.66 9.35
N VAL A 92 -117.89 -108.02 8.46
CA VAL A 92 -119.33 -108.28 8.71
C VAL A 92 -119.58 -109.79 9.00
N PRO A 93 -120.80 -110.30 9.36
CA PRO A 93 -121.77 -110.72 8.31
C PRO A 93 -123.30 -110.88 8.66
N VAL A 94 -124.16 -110.63 7.65
CA VAL A 94 -125.56 -111.10 7.36
C VAL A 94 -126.79 -110.94 8.31
N ARG A 95 -127.97 -110.86 7.65
CA ARG A 95 -129.35 -111.13 8.14
C ARG A 95 -129.83 -112.52 7.64
N PRO A 96 -131.02 -113.06 8.01
CA PRO A 96 -132.30 -112.66 7.39
C PRO A 96 -133.52 -112.66 8.36
N VAL A 97 -134.74 -112.65 7.82
CA VAL A 97 -135.99 -112.24 8.50
C VAL A 97 -136.96 -113.42 8.76
N SER A 98 -137.87 -113.21 9.73
CA SER A 98 -139.13 -113.92 10.03
C SER A 98 -139.10 -115.16 10.97
N TYR A 99 -139.50 -114.93 12.24
CA TYR A 99 -140.51 -115.78 12.92
C TYR A 99 -141.23 -115.07 14.10
N ALA A 100 -142.02 -114.04 13.81
CA ALA A 100 -142.77 -113.30 14.83
C ALA A 100 -144.05 -114.04 15.27
N ARG A 101 -143.95 -115.08 16.11
CA ARG A 101 -145.07 -115.56 16.97
C ARG A 101 -144.77 -116.53 18.13
N ALA A 102 -143.50 -116.75 18.52
CA ALA A 102 -143.15 -117.52 19.73
C ALA A 102 -141.90 -116.91 20.41
N SER A 103 -141.84 -116.74 21.73
CA SER A 103 -142.94 -116.65 22.71
C SER A 103 -142.60 -115.57 23.75
N ILE A 104 -143.59 -114.80 24.17
CA ILE A 104 -143.43 -113.49 24.85
C ILE A 104 -142.87 -113.57 26.29
N GLU A 105 -142.79 -114.76 26.88
CA GLU A 105 -142.41 -114.96 28.28
C GLU A 105 -140.92 -114.67 28.59
N GLY A 106 -140.01 -114.81 27.61
CA GLY A 106 -138.56 -114.62 27.83
C GLY A 106 -138.17 -113.19 28.21
N LEU A 107 -138.81 -112.19 27.58
CA LEU A 107 -138.51 -110.77 27.79
C LEU A 107 -138.85 -110.27 29.21
N GLY A 108 -139.66 -111.03 29.96
CA GLY A 108 -140.01 -110.72 31.36
C GLY A 108 -138.90 -111.05 32.38
N GLY A 109 -137.86 -111.79 31.99
CA GLY A 109 -136.64 -111.96 32.79
C GLY A 109 -135.63 -110.85 32.50
N GLU A 110 -135.23 -110.74 31.25
CA GLU A 110 -134.18 -109.84 30.76
C GLU A 110 -134.41 -108.36 31.14
N LEU A 111 -135.66 -107.88 31.11
CA LEU A 111 -136.00 -106.51 31.53
C LEU A 111 -135.79 -106.26 33.03
N ARG A 112 -135.93 -107.28 33.89
CA ARG A 112 -135.66 -107.17 35.34
C ARG A 112 -134.16 -107.13 35.63
N ASP A 113 -133.39 -107.96 34.95
CA ASP A 113 -131.93 -107.98 35.12
C ASP A 113 -131.29 -106.69 34.61
N GLN A 114 -131.78 -106.14 33.49
CA GLN A 114 -131.39 -104.80 33.03
C GLN A 114 -131.78 -103.68 34.01
N LEU A 115 -132.95 -103.75 34.64
CA LEU A 115 -133.37 -102.76 35.64
C LEU A 115 -132.52 -102.84 36.91
N ALA A 116 -132.18 -104.05 37.37
CA ALA A 116 -131.26 -104.26 38.49
C ALA A 116 -129.84 -103.78 38.18
N ALA A 117 -129.33 -104.04 36.97
CA ALA A 117 -128.05 -103.52 36.50
C ALA A 117 -128.02 -101.98 36.44
N HIS A 118 -129.11 -101.35 35.96
CA HIS A 118 -129.24 -99.89 35.97
C HIS A 118 -129.32 -99.31 37.39
N GLN A 119 -129.97 -99.99 38.34
CA GLN A 119 -129.98 -99.57 39.74
C GLN A 119 -128.59 -99.70 40.39
N ALA A 120 -127.86 -100.78 40.12
CA ALA A 120 -126.48 -100.95 40.58
C ALA A 120 -125.54 -99.89 39.98
N TRP A 121 -125.65 -99.60 38.68
CA TRP A 121 -124.88 -98.53 38.03
C TRP A 121 -125.25 -97.15 38.57
N ALA A 122 -126.53 -96.87 38.82
CA ALA A 122 -126.96 -95.60 39.42
C ALA A 122 -126.44 -95.44 40.85
N ALA A 123 -126.36 -96.53 41.62
CA ALA A 123 -125.78 -96.54 42.97
C ALA A 123 -124.25 -96.32 42.94
N ASP A 124 -123.51 -96.99 42.05
CA ASP A 124 -122.07 -96.77 41.86
C ASP A 124 -121.78 -95.36 41.32
N PHE A 125 -122.57 -94.86 40.37
CA PHE A 125 -122.46 -93.47 39.89
C PHE A 125 -122.76 -92.47 41.01
N ALA A 126 -123.80 -92.69 41.82
CA ALA A 126 -124.08 -91.85 42.99
C ALA A 126 -122.99 -91.94 44.07
N ALA A 127 -122.36 -93.11 44.26
CA ALA A 127 -121.22 -93.26 45.16
C ALA A 127 -119.98 -92.52 44.66
N ARG A 128 -119.65 -92.62 43.36
CA ARG A 128 -118.55 -91.88 42.73
C ARG A 128 -118.81 -90.37 42.72
N LEU A 129 -120.04 -89.94 42.43
CA LEU A 129 -120.42 -88.54 42.46
C LEU A 129 -120.40 -88.00 43.90
N GLY A 130 -120.85 -88.80 44.87
CA GLY A 130 -120.72 -88.52 46.30
C GLY A 130 -119.28 -88.46 46.78
N GLN A 131 -118.38 -89.29 46.23
CA GLN A 131 -116.94 -89.26 46.53
C GLN A 131 -116.25 -88.05 45.88
N GLN A 132 -116.61 -87.70 44.64
CA GLN A 132 -116.14 -86.47 43.96
C GLN A 132 -116.64 -85.20 44.66
N LEU A 133 -117.92 -85.17 45.09
CA LEU A 133 -118.42 -84.11 45.96
C LEU A 133 -117.68 -84.10 47.29
N ALA A 134 -117.48 -85.25 47.95
CA ALA A 134 -116.75 -85.31 49.21
C ALA A 134 -115.34 -84.71 49.07
N THR A 135 -114.59 -85.01 48.01
CA THR A 135 -113.28 -84.37 47.75
C THR A 135 -113.41 -82.88 47.40
N ALA A 136 -114.44 -82.46 46.66
CA ALA A 136 -114.67 -81.06 46.29
C ALA A 136 -115.27 -80.19 47.43
N THR A 137 -115.81 -80.81 48.48
CA THR A 137 -116.35 -80.15 49.68
C THR A 137 -115.58 -80.54 50.95
N ASP A 138 -114.43 -81.21 50.83
CA ASP A 138 -113.53 -81.50 51.94
C ASP A 138 -112.87 -80.18 52.38
N PRO A 139 -113.20 -79.66 53.58
CA PRO A 139 -112.67 -78.38 54.03
C PRO A 139 -111.18 -78.46 54.34
N ASP A 140 -110.65 -79.64 54.69
CA ASP A 140 -109.25 -79.84 55.00
C ASP A 140 -108.42 -80.00 53.73
N ALA A 141 -108.94 -80.64 52.68
CA ALA A 141 -108.34 -80.64 51.35
C ALA A 141 -108.32 -79.22 50.75
N ALA A 142 -109.44 -78.50 50.80
CA ALA A 142 -109.51 -77.11 50.34
C ALA A 142 -108.57 -76.19 51.15
N ALA A 143 -108.49 -76.37 52.48
CA ALA A 143 -107.54 -75.63 53.32
C ALA A 143 -106.08 -76.00 53.02
N ALA A 144 -105.78 -77.26 52.67
CA ALA A 144 -104.46 -77.70 52.25
C ALA A 144 -104.05 -77.11 50.89
N GLU A 145 -104.97 -77.04 49.92
CA GLU A 145 -104.77 -76.37 48.63
C GLU A 145 -104.59 -74.87 48.80
N ILE A 146 -105.45 -74.19 49.57
CA ILE A 146 -105.29 -72.76 49.90
C ILE A 146 -103.95 -72.51 50.61
N SER A 147 -103.55 -73.39 51.53
CA SER A 147 -102.25 -73.30 52.21
C SER A 147 -101.08 -73.55 51.28
N ALA A 148 -101.21 -74.43 50.29
CA ALA A 148 -100.20 -74.67 49.27
C ALA A 148 -100.09 -73.47 48.31
N ALA A 149 -101.23 -72.94 47.84
CA ALA A 149 -101.31 -71.74 47.02
C ALA A 149 -100.78 -70.50 47.76
N HIS A 150 -101.04 -70.35 49.07
CA HIS A 150 -100.43 -69.30 49.89
C HIS A 150 -98.91 -69.47 50.02
N ARG A 151 -98.39 -70.69 50.22
CA ARG A 151 -96.93 -70.94 50.25
C ARG A 151 -96.26 -70.68 48.89
N ASP A 152 -96.89 -71.10 47.80
CA ASP A 152 -96.42 -70.85 46.43
C ASP A 152 -96.48 -69.34 46.09
N ALA A 153 -97.60 -68.67 46.34
CA ALA A 153 -97.73 -67.23 46.18
C ALA A 153 -96.71 -66.46 47.04
N ARG A 154 -96.47 -66.89 48.29
CA ARG A 154 -95.41 -66.33 49.13
C ARG A 154 -94.03 -66.53 48.51
N THR A 155 -93.70 -67.75 48.09
CA THR A 155 -92.43 -68.08 47.44
C THR A 155 -92.22 -67.24 46.16
N ARG A 156 -93.27 -67.00 45.37
CA ARG A 156 -93.24 -66.14 44.19
C ARG A 156 -93.07 -64.66 44.53
N ILE A 157 -93.71 -64.17 45.59
CA ILE A 157 -93.52 -62.80 46.10
C ILE A 157 -92.08 -62.64 46.58
N ASP A 158 -91.62 -63.49 47.50
CA ASP A 158 -90.29 -63.42 48.07
C ASP A 158 -89.19 -63.53 46.97
N ALA A 159 -89.41 -64.36 45.93
CA ALA A 159 -88.53 -64.44 44.76
C ALA A 159 -88.61 -63.22 43.83
N ALA A 160 -89.78 -62.59 43.66
CA ALA A 160 -89.93 -61.36 42.90
C ALA A 160 -89.35 -60.15 43.62
N GLU A 161 -89.44 -60.10 44.95
CA GLU A 161 -88.78 -59.09 45.79
C GLU A 161 -87.25 -59.26 45.76
N ALA A 162 -86.76 -60.50 45.87
CA ALA A 162 -85.34 -60.78 45.66
C ALA A 162 -84.87 -60.34 44.27
N ALA A 163 -85.60 -60.67 43.19
CA ALA A 163 -85.25 -60.27 41.82
C ALA A 163 -85.32 -58.75 41.59
N ARG A 164 -86.26 -58.05 42.25
CA ARG A 164 -86.35 -56.58 42.30
C ARG A 164 -85.12 -55.99 42.96
N ASP A 165 -84.73 -56.50 44.12
CA ASP A 165 -83.63 -55.94 44.91
C ASP A 165 -82.27 -56.23 44.26
N ASP A 166 -82.13 -57.38 43.60
CA ASP A 166 -81.05 -57.72 42.66
C ASP A 166 -80.95 -56.73 41.49
N ALA A 167 -82.10 -56.35 40.91
CA ALA A 167 -82.15 -55.38 39.82
C ALA A 167 -81.80 -53.96 40.30
N LEU A 168 -82.25 -53.56 41.49
CA LEU A 168 -81.89 -52.30 42.14
C LEU A 168 -80.40 -52.26 42.52
N ALA A 169 -79.83 -53.36 42.98
CA ALA A 169 -78.39 -53.47 43.26
C ALA A 169 -77.57 -53.33 41.96
N ARG A 170 -77.96 -54.02 40.88
CA ARG A 170 -77.34 -53.85 39.55
C ARG A 170 -77.48 -52.43 39.01
N ALA A 171 -78.64 -51.78 39.19
CA ALA A 171 -78.86 -50.41 38.76
C ALA A 171 -77.93 -49.42 39.50
N ARG A 172 -77.86 -49.50 40.84
CA ARG A 172 -76.94 -48.67 41.64
C ARG A 172 -75.46 -48.90 41.30
N ALA A 173 -75.08 -50.15 41.02
CA ALA A 173 -73.72 -50.48 40.58
C ALA A 173 -73.40 -49.86 39.21
N ALA A 174 -74.35 -49.92 38.26
CA ALA A 174 -74.20 -49.29 36.95
C ALA A 174 -74.16 -47.74 37.04
N GLU A 175 -74.99 -47.13 37.88
CA GLU A 175 -75.00 -45.69 38.16
C GLU A 175 -73.69 -45.21 38.79
N THR A 176 -73.17 -45.99 39.76
CA THR A 176 -71.85 -45.75 40.39
C THR A 176 -70.73 -45.87 39.36
N ALA A 177 -70.75 -46.89 38.51
CA ALA A 177 -69.77 -47.09 37.44
C ALA A 177 -69.83 -45.98 36.38
N ALA A 178 -71.03 -45.52 35.99
CA ALA A 178 -71.21 -44.42 35.06
C ALA A 178 -70.72 -43.08 35.65
N THR A 179 -70.95 -42.85 36.94
CA THR A 179 -70.45 -41.67 37.66
C THR A 179 -68.92 -41.71 37.77
N ALA A 180 -68.33 -42.86 38.09
CA ALA A 180 -66.88 -43.04 38.12
C ALA A 180 -66.26 -42.83 36.73
N ALA A 181 -66.86 -43.36 35.67
CA ALA A 181 -66.43 -43.13 34.28
C ALA A 181 -66.52 -41.64 33.89
N ALA A 182 -67.59 -40.95 34.28
CA ALA A 182 -67.75 -39.51 34.03
C ALA A 182 -66.81 -38.64 34.89
N VAL A 183 -66.31 -39.12 36.03
CA VAL A 183 -65.22 -38.47 36.77
C VAL A 183 -63.89 -38.68 36.03
N ALA A 184 -63.53 -39.94 35.74
CA ALA A 184 -62.29 -40.28 35.04
C ALA A 184 -62.18 -39.63 33.64
N GLN A 185 -63.30 -39.46 32.93
CA GLN A 185 -63.33 -38.71 31.66
C GLN A 185 -62.95 -37.23 31.88
N ARG A 186 -63.55 -36.54 32.86
CA ARG A 186 -63.25 -35.13 33.15
C ARG A 186 -61.83 -34.92 33.70
N GLU A 187 -61.30 -35.89 34.44
CA GLU A 187 -59.91 -35.90 34.88
C GLU A 187 -58.95 -36.06 33.69
N ALA A 188 -59.28 -36.92 32.72
CA ALA A 188 -58.51 -37.08 31.48
C ALA A 188 -58.62 -35.86 30.55
N GLU A 189 -59.80 -35.23 30.46
CA GLU A 189 -60.02 -33.99 29.72
C GLU A 189 -59.20 -32.83 30.31
N ALA A 190 -59.26 -32.62 31.63
CA ALA A 190 -58.46 -31.59 32.31
C ALA A 190 -56.94 -31.85 32.20
N ALA A 191 -56.50 -33.12 32.23
CA ALA A 191 -55.11 -33.48 31.99
C ALA A 191 -54.67 -33.21 30.54
N ALA A 192 -55.55 -33.43 29.56
CA ALA A 192 -55.29 -33.10 28.16
C ALA A 192 -55.27 -31.58 27.92
N GLU A 193 -56.16 -30.81 28.53
CA GLU A 193 -56.14 -29.33 28.51
C GLU A 193 -54.83 -28.79 29.11
N THR A 194 -54.39 -29.36 30.24
CA THR A 194 -53.10 -29.00 30.87
C THR A 194 -51.92 -29.31 29.95
N ALA A 195 -51.87 -30.51 29.36
CA ALA A 195 -50.79 -30.91 28.45
C ALA A 195 -50.76 -30.11 27.14
N LEU A 196 -51.92 -29.59 26.67
CA LEU A 196 -51.99 -28.68 25.53
C LEU A 196 -51.45 -27.28 25.91
N ALA A 197 -51.83 -26.74 27.07
CA ALA A 197 -51.29 -25.47 27.56
C ALA A 197 -49.76 -25.53 27.74
N GLU A 198 -49.23 -26.60 28.35
CA GLU A 198 -47.78 -26.83 28.47
C GLU A 198 -47.09 -26.94 27.09
N ALA A 199 -47.76 -27.49 26.08
CA ALA A 199 -47.21 -27.61 24.72
C ALA A 199 -47.21 -26.28 23.96
N ASP A 200 -48.22 -25.43 24.18
CA ASP A 200 -48.32 -24.08 23.61
C ASP A 200 -47.33 -23.11 24.27
N ASP A 201 -47.20 -23.13 25.61
CA ASP A 201 -46.16 -22.38 26.34
C ASP A 201 -44.76 -22.80 25.87
N ALA A 202 -44.50 -24.11 25.78
CA ALA A 202 -43.25 -24.63 25.25
C ALA A 202 -43.06 -24.34 23.74
N ALA A 203 -44.08 -23.93 22.99
CA ALA A 203 -43.95 -23.43 21.63
C ALA A 203 -43.57 -21.94 21.63
N ALA A 204 -44.22 -21.12 22.44
CA ALA A 204 -43.87 -19.71 22.61
C ALA A 204 -42.41 -19.53 23.08
N ASP A 205 -41.93 -20.36 24.01
CA ASP A 205 -40.53 -20.35 24.46
C ASP A 205 -39.54 -20.68 23.34
N ARG A 206 -39.86 -21.65 22.46
CA ARG A 206 -39.02 -21.99 21.29
C ARG A 206 -38.98 -20.84 20.29
N ASP A 207 -40.12 -20.23 20.00
CA ASP A 207 -40.21 -19.14 19.03
C ASP A 207 -39.50 -17.87 19.56
N GLN A 208 -39.60 -17.59 20.87
CA GLN A 208 -38.80 -16.55 21.52
C GLN A 208 -37.30 -16.86 21.46
N ALA A 209 -36.88 -18.10 21.73
CA ALA A 209 -35.48 -18.51 21.64
C ALA A 209 -34.93 -18.43 20.19
N HIS A 210 -35.77 -18.71 19.19
CA HIS A 210 -35.43 -18.51 17.77
C HIS A 210 -35.27 -17.03 17.43
N GLN A 211 -36.20 -16.17 17.87
CA GLN A 211 -36.08 -14.71 17.67
C GLN A 211 -34.81 -14.14 18.33
N GLN A 212 -34.49 -14.55 19.56
CA GLN A 212 -33.26 -14.13 20.26
C GLN A 212 -31.99 -14.62 19.55
N ARG A 213 -31.97 -15.86 19.06
CA ARG A 213 -30.86 -16.40 18.25
C ARG A 213 -30.66 -15.60 16.96
N ASP A 214 -31.75 -15.28 16.27
CA ASP A 214 -31.69 -14.64 14.96
C ASP A 214 -31.35 -13.15 15.09
N GLN A 215 -31.78 -12.47 16.17
CA GLN A 215 -31.25 -11.17 16.57
C GLN A 215 -29.74 -11.24 16.85
N ALA A 216 -29.28 -12.20 17.67
CA ALA A 216 -27.86 -12.33 17.99
C ALA A 216 -26.99 -12.67 16.76
N HIS A 217 -27.54 -13.36 15.75
CA HIS A 217 -26.90 -13.53 14.45
C HIS A 217 -26.81 -12.20 13.68
N GLY A 218 -27.87 -11.40 13.63
CA GLY A 218 -27.85 -10.07 13.03
C GLY A 218 -26.83 -9.13 13.67
N GLU A 219 -26.79 -9.08 15.01
CA GLU A 219 -25.82 -8.28 15.78
C GLU A 219 -24.37 -8.74 15.53
N ARG A 220 -24.13 -10.06 15.50
CA ARG A 220 -22.81 -10.63 15.16
C ARG A 220 -22.37 -10.26 13.74
N ASP A 221 -23.28 -10.31 12.78
CA ASP A 221 -22.95 -10.09 11.37
C ASP A 221 -22.78 -8.60 11.05
N GLN A 222 -23.52 -7.72 11.73
CA GLN A 222 -23.23 -6.28 11.77
C GLN A 222 -21.83 -6.01 12.36
N ALA A 223 -21.52 -6.57 13.53
CA ALA A 223 -20.21 -6.41 14.17
C ALA A 223 -19.06 -6.98 13.31
N HIS A 224 -19.33 -7.98 12.47
CA HIS A 224 -18.37 -8.47 11.48
C HIS A 224 -18.11 -7.44 10.38
N ALA A 225 -19.15 -6.87 9.79
CA ALA A 225 -19.05 -5.85 8.74
C ALA A 225 -18.37 -4.56 9.25
N GLU A 226 -18.71 -4.11 10.46
CA GLU A 226 -18.05 -2.97 11.11
C GLU A 226 -16.55 -3.24 11.34
N ARG A 227 -16.19 -4.45 11.77
CA ARG A 227 -14.79 -4.86 11.94
C ARG A 227 -14.02 -4.90 10.62
N GLU A 228 -14.65 -5.38 9.53
CA GLU A 228 -14.04 -5.39 8.20
C GLU A 228 -13.86 -3.96 7.66
N GLN A 229 -14.84 -3.08 7.84
CA GLN A 229 -14.74 -1.66 7.49
C GLN A 229 -13.61 -0.97 8.27
N LEU A 230 -13.50 -1.20 9.58
CA LEU A 230 -12.41 -0.66 10.41
C LEU A 230 -11.04 -1.21 9.98
N ALA A 231 -10.95 -2.48 9.62
CA ALA A 231 -9.71 -3.06 9.10
C ALA A 231 -9.28 -2.41 7.77
N GLN A 232 -10.22 -2.17 6.85
CA GLN A 232 -9.95 -1.47 5.59
C GLN A 232 -9.53 0.00 5.82
N GLN A 233 -10.19 0.72 6.74
CA GLN A 233 -9.82 2.09 7.10
C GLN A 233 -8.42 2.17 7.74
N LEU A 234 -8.07 1.17 8.55
CA LEU A 234 -6.76 1.07 9.20
C LEU A 234 -5.64 0.76 8.18
N ASP A 235 -5.91 -0.08 7.18
CA ASP A 235 -4.97 -0.37 6.09
C ASP A 235 -4.76 0.82 5.14
N GLN A 236 -5.84 1.53 4.79
CA GLN A 236 -5.77 2.81 4.06
C GLN A 236 -4.98 3.86 4.84
N THR A 237 -5.15 3.93 6.16
CA THR A 237 -4.41 4.85 7.03
C THR A 237 -2.92 4.50 7.08
N ARG A 238 -2.56 3.21 7.17
CA ARG A 238 -1.16 2.74 7.07
C ARG A 238 -0.53 3.09 5.73
N SER A 239 -1.25 2.86 4.63
CA SER A 239 -0.77 3.18 3.29
C SER A 239 -0.46 4.66 3.13
N ARG A 240 -1.35 5.54 3.61
CA ARG A 240 -1.14 7.00 3.64
C ARG A 240 0.01 7.43 4.54
N LEU A 241 0.24 6.76 5.67
CA LEU A 241 1.37 7.04 6.54
C LEU A 241 2.69 6.73 5.82
N THR A 242 2.81 5.56 5.19
CA THR A 242 4.01 5.18 4.42
C THR A 242 4.26 6.09 3.20
N GLU A 243 3.19 6.61 2.57
CA GLU A 243 3.29 7.62 1.51
C GLU A 243 3.80 8.98 2.04
N ALA A 244 3.29 9.42 3.20
CA ALA A 244 3.74 10.64 3.86
C ALA A 244 5.18 10.54 4.39
N GLU A 245 5.61 9.38 4.88
CA GLU A 245 6.99 9.10 5.30
C GLU A 245 7.96 9.20 4.12
N ARG A 246 7.65 8.57 2.97
CA ARG A 246 8.45 8.75 1.74
C ARG A 246 8.50 10.21 1.30
N THR A 247 7.35 10.89 1.28
CA THR A 247 7.27 12.31 0.90
C THR A 247 8.14 13.21 1.81
N ARG A 248 8.23 12.89 3.11
CA ARG A 248 9.18 13.54 4.02
C ARG A 248 10.63 13.25 3.62
N ASP A 249 10.99 11.99 3.42
CA ASP A 249 12.37 11.57 3.16
C ASP A 249 12.89 12.12 1.81
N ASP A 250 12.03 12.15 0.79
CA ASP A 250 12.29 12.82 -0.49
C ASP A 250 12.50 14.34 -0.30
N THR A 251 11.67 14.98 0.55
CA THR A 251 11.78 16.42 0.87
C THR A 251 13.04 16.74 1.68
N GLU A 252 13.47 15.86 2.58
CA GLU A 252 14.70 16.01 3.37
C GLU A 252 15.94 15.80 2.49
N THR A 253 15.89 14.85 1.55
CA THR A 253 16.93 14.66 0.52
C THR A 253 17.08 15.90 -0.36
N ALA A 254 15.99 16.39 -0.95
CA ALA A 254 16.01 17.59 -1.80
C ALA A 254 16.45 18.88 -1.04
N ARG A 255 16.21 18.94 0.27
CA ARG A 255 16.74 20.03 1.13
C ARG A 255 18.25 19.91 1.35
N ALA A 256 18.79 18.71 1.49
CA ALA A 256 20.22 18.48 1.61
C ALA A 256 20.96 18.84 0.31
N GLU A 257 20.44 18.40 -0.85
CA GLU A 257 20.96 18.76 -2.18
C GLU A 257 20.96 20.28 -2.40
N LEU A 258 19.85 20.95 -2.06
CA LEU A 258 19.76 22.41 -2.17
C LEU A 258 20.73 23.14 -1.21
N ALA A 259 20.97 22.60 -0.01
CA ALA A 259 21.95 23.15 0.92
C ALA A 259 23.39 23.01 0.36
N GLU A 260 23.73 21.85 -0.20
CA GLU A 260 25.05 21.64 -0.83
C GLU A 260 25.25 22.60 -2.02
N HIS A 261 24.25 22.74 -2.91
CA HIS A 261 24.31 23.69 -4.02
C HIS A 261 24.44 25.16 -3.57
N LEU A 262 23.82 25.54 -2.44
CA LEU A 262 23.99 26.88 -1.87
C LEU A 262 25.42 27.11 -1.34
N ASP A 263 26.04 26.10 -0.72
CA ASP A 263 27.43 26.20 -0.24
C ASP A 263 28.47 26.11 -1.36
N GLN A 264 28.21 25.31 -2.41
CA GLN A 264 28.95 25.35 -3.67
C GLN A 264 28.92 26.76 -4.29
N ALA A 265 27.73 27.35 -4.45
CA ALA A 265 27.55 28.68 -5.03
C ALA A 265 28.19 29.80 -4.18
N ARG A 266 28.17 29.67 -2.84
CA ARG A 266 28.91 30.58 -1.93
C ARG A 266 30.41 30.49 -2.18
N ALA A 267 30.97 29.28 -2.23
CA ALA A 267 32.39 29.06 -2.48
C ALA A 267 32.82 29.58 -3.86
N GLU A 268 31.97 29.48 -4.88
CA GLU A 268 32.23 30.09 -6.20
C GLU A 268 32.17 31.63 -6.16
N LEU A 269 31.18 32.21 -5.47
CA LEU A 269 31.08 33.66 -5.31
C LEU A 269 32.32 34.24 -4.60
N ASP A 270 32.84 33.57 -3.57
CA ASP A 270 34.02 34.03 -2.85
C ASP A 270 35.32 33.84 -3.65
N ARG A 271 35.44 32.79 -4.48
CA ARG A 271 36.52 32.67 -5.48
C ARG A 271 36.45 33.81 -6.50
N LEU A 272 35.26 34.15 -7.00
CA LEU A 272 35.06 35.22 -7.98
C LEU A 272 35.37 36.61 -7.37
N ARG A 273 35.05 36.83 -6.10
CA ARG A 273 35.46 38.04 -5.34
C ARG A 273 36.97 38.16 -5.26
N ALA A 274 37.66 37.11 -4.79
CA ALA A 274 39.12 37.10 -4.69
C ALA A 274 39.80 37.32 -6.05
N ALA A 275 39.30 36.69 -7.12
CA ALA A 275 39.79 36.90 -8.48
C ALA A 275 39.56 38.34 -8.98
N HIS A 276 38.39 38.94 -8.68
CA HIS A 276 38.10 40.34 -9.02
C HIS A 276 39.01 41.32 -8.26
N GLU A 277 39.29 41.05 -6.98
CA GLU A 277 40.22 41.84 -6.16
C GLU A 277 41.66 41.73 -6.69
N GLN A 278 42.12 40.53 -7.05
CA GLN A 278 43.42 40.33 -7.70
C GLN A 278 43.51 41.11 -9.03
N ILE A 279 42.55 40.94 -9.94
CA ILE A 279 42.53 41.65 -11.24
C ILE A 279 42.46 43.18 -11.04
N THR A 280 41.79 43.64 -9.99
CA THR A 280 41.74 45.06 -9.60
C THR A 280 43.11 45.58 -9.16
N ALA A 281 43.83 44.81 -8.34
CA ALA A 281 45.19 45.15 -7.90
C ALA A 281 46.20 45.10 -9.05
N GLU A 282 46.18 44.06 -9.88
CA GLU A 282 47.03 43.93 -11.07
C GLU A 282 46.82 45.10 -12.05
N ARG A 283 45.57 45.46 -12.33
CA ARG A 283 45.22 46.63 -13.16
C ARG A 283 45.78 47.93 -12.60
N ASP A 284 45.70 48.14 -11.29
CA ASP A 284 46.14 49.39 -10.66
C ASP A 284 47.67 49.45 -10.50
N GLN A 285 48.34 48.32 -10.31
CA GLN A 285 49.79 48.18 -10.45
C GLN A 285 50.24 48.53 -11.88
N THR A 286 49.63 47.93 -12.91
CA THR A 286 49.93 48.25 -14.33
C THR A 286 49.68 49.72 -14.67
N ARG A 287 48.72 50.39 -14.00
CA ARG A 287 48.49 51.84 -14.15
C ARG A 287 49.63 52.68 -13.55
N VAL A 288 50.18 52.28 -12.41
CA VAL A 288 51.35 52.93 -11.79
C VAL A 288 52.60 52.72 -12.65
N GLU A 289 52.84 51.50 -13.13
CA GLU A 289 53.95 51.18 -14.04
C GLU A 289 53.85 51.97 -15.36
N LEU A 290 52.65 52.08 -15.94
CA LEU A 290 52.41 52.88 -17.14
C LEU A 290 52.58 54.39 -16.90
N ALA A 291 52.33 54.89 -15.69
CA ALA A 291 52.60 56.27 -15.33
C ALA A 291 54.11 56.52 -15.19
N ALA A 292 54.83 55.68 -14.44
CA ALA A 292 56.28 55.76 -14.29
C ALA A 292 57.01 55.67 -15.65
N ALA A 293 56.63 54.72 -16.52
CA ALA A 293 57.21 54.59 -17.85
C ALA A 293 56.97 55.82 -18.75
N ARG A 294 55.90 56.59 -18.52
CA ARG A 294 55.67 57.88 -19.21
C ARG A 294 56.54 58.99 -18.65
N GLU A 295 56.65 59.10 -17.32
CA GLU A 295 57.55 60.08 -16.68
C GLU A 295 59.02 59.84 -17.05
N GLU A 296 59.45 58.58 -17.14
CA GLU A 296 60.76 58.19 -17.68
C GLU A 296 60.91 58.57 -19.15
N ALA A 297 59.94 58.24 -20.02
CA ALA A 297 59.98 58.59 -21.44
C ALA A 297 60.08 60.11 -21.66
N GLU A 298 59.30 60.91 -20.92
CA GLU A 298 59.41 62.37 -20.93
C GLU A 298 60.76 62.86 -20.39
N GLN A 299 61.32 62.22 -19.35
CA GLN A 299 62.65 62.57 -18.84
C GLN A 299 63.74 62.29 -19.88
N GLN A 300 63.66 61.18 -20.60
CA GLN A 300 64.60 60.87 -21.68
C GLN A 300 64.40 61.83 -22.88
N GLN A 301 63.16 62.22 -23.20
CA GLN A 301 62.90 63.27 -24.21
C GLN A 301 63.56 64.59 -23.80
N ARG A 302 63.31 65.09 -22.58
CA ARG A 302 63.92 66.33 -22.07
C ARG A 302 65.46 66.28 -22.06
N ARG A 303 66.05 65.11 -21.77
CA ARG A 303 67.50 64.89 -21.89
C ARG A 303 67.98 64.93 -23.34
N ALA A 304 67.23 64.35 -24.28
CA ALA A 304 67.57 64.38 -25.71
C ALA A 304 67.49 65.81 -26.27
N GLU A 305 66.44 66.55 -25.94
CA GLU A 305 66.26 67.98 -26.28
C GLU A 305 67.41 68.84 -25.71
N THR A 306 67.82 68.58 -24.47
CA THR A 306 68.97 69.27 -23.84
C THR A 306 70.28 68.93 -24.57
N ALA A 307 70.54 67.64 -24.82
CA ALA A 307 71.75 67.19 -25.51
C ALA A 307 71.83 67.66 -26.98
N GLU A 308 70.69 67.83 -27.64
CA GLU A 308 70.58 68.48 -28.95
C GLU A 308 70.93 69.97 -28.88
N HIS A 309 70.40 70.69 -27.89
CA HIS A 309 70.74 72.10 -27.66
C HIS A 309 72.22 72.31 -27.31
N ASP A 310 72.80 71.45 -26.45
CA ASP A 310 74.22 71.47 -26.09
C ASP A 310 75.11 71.16 -27.30
N ARG A 311 74.73 70.16 -28.12
CA ARG A 311 75.42 69.81 -29.38
C ARG A 311 75.42 70.99 -30.34
N ASP A 312 74.30 71.66 -30.53
CA ASP A 312 74.17 72.76 -31.49
C ASP A 312 74.89 74.02 -31.00
N THR A 313 74.88 74.27 -29.69
CA THR A 313 75.69 75.31 -29.04
C THR A 313 77.19 75.03 -29.19
N ALA A 314 77.62 73.78 -28.95
CA ALA A 314 79.01 73.37 -29.16
C ALA A 314 79.43 73.42 -30.63
N ALA A 315 78.52 73.12 -31.57
CA ALA A 315 78.75 73.28 -33.00
C ALA A 315 78.94 74.76 -33.38
N ALA A 316 78.10 75.66 -32.87
CA ALA A 316 78.22 77.10 -33.09
C ALA A 316 79.56 77.64 -32.55
N ALA A 317 79.93 77.30 -31.31
CA ALA A 317 81.22 77.67 -30.73
C ALA A 317 82.41 77.08 -31.50
N ALA A 318 82.29 75.85 -32.01
CA ALA A 318 83.31 75.24 -32.87
C ALA A 318 83.41 75.91 -34.26
N HIS A 319 82.34 76.54 -34.76
CA HIS A 319 82.39 77.37 -35.96
C HIS A 319 83.03 78.75 -35.69
N GLU A 320 82.73 79.37 -34.55
CA GLU A 320 83.35 80.62 -34.11
C GLU A 320 84.87 80.47 -33.90
N LEU A 321 85.29 79.45 -33.14
CA LEU A 321 86.72 79.15 -32.92
C LEU A 321 87.49 78.82 -34.21
N ARG A 322 86.82 78.27 -35.24
CA ARG A 322 87.43 78.10 -36.58
C ARG A 322 87.62 79.44 -37.27
N ALA A 323 86.63 80.33 -37.23
CA ALA A 323 86.74 81.68 -37.79
C ALA A 323 87.80 82.52 -37.07
N GLU A 324 87.88 82.46 -35.73
CA GLU A 324 88.94 83.10 -34.95
C GLU A 324 90.33 82.57 -35.32
N ARG A 325 90.49 81.25 -35.43
CA ARG A 325 91.73 80.59 -35.85
C ARG A 325 92.14 81.04 -37.25
N ASP A 326 91.20 81.12 -38.18
CA ASP A 326 91.49 81.47 -39.57
C ASP A 326 91.82 82.97 -39.70
N GLN A 327 91.14 83.85 -38.95
CA GLN A 327 91.51 85.26 -38.82
C GLN A 327 92.86 85.46 -38.09
N ALA A 328 93.19 84.63 -37.10
CA ALA A 328 94.49 84.64 -36.44
C ALA A 328 95.61 84.18 -37.38
N ARG A 329 95.32 83.20 -38.24
CA ARG A 329 96.20 82.74 -39.32
C ARG A 329 96.40 83.83 -40.38
N GLU A 330 95.34 84.50 -40.85
CA GLU A 330 95.45 85.63 -41.78
C GLU A 330 96.33 86.76 -41.21
N ARG A 331 96.14 87.09 -39.93
CA ARG A 331 96.99 88.05 -39.20
C ARG A 331 98.45 87.58 -39.10
N ALA A 332 98.70 86.29 -38.85
CA ALA A 332 100.05 85.74 -38.80
C ALA A 332 100.72 85.71 -40.19
N GLU A 333 99.98 85.39 -41.25
CA GLU A 333 100.46 85.45 -42.63
C GLU A 333 100.70 86.91 -43.08
N GLN A 334 99.88 87.87 -42.64
CA GLN A 334 100.11 89.31 -42.84
C GLN A 334 101.37 89.77 -42.12
N ALA A 335 101.51 89.50 -40.81
CA ALA A 335 102.73 89.82 -40.07
C ALA A 335 103.98 89.13 -40.67
N GLY A 336 103.81 87.93 -41.25
CA GLY A 336 104.84 87.23 -42.01
C GLY A 336 105.26 87.96 -43.30
N ARG A 337 104.30 88.54 -44.04
CA ARG A 337 104.54 89.41 -45.20
C ARG A 337 105.24 90.72 -44.79
N GLU A 338 104.68 91.43 -43.81
CA GLU A 338 105.24 92.69 -43.27
C GLU A 338 106.66 92.50 -42.73
N ALA A 339 106.93 91.41 -42.00
CA ALA A 339 108.28 91.07 -41.55
C ALA A 339 109.20 90.64 -42.70
N GLY A 340 108.65 90.10 -43.81
CA GLY A 340 109.38 89.84 -45.05
C GLY A 340 109.81 91.13 -45.74
N GLU A 341 108.89 92.08 -45.88
CA GLU A 341 109.12 93.42 -46.42
C GLU A 341 110.09 94.23 -45.55
N ALA A 342 109.98 94.12 -44.21
CA ALA A 342 110.94 94.72 -43.29
C ALA A 342 112.35 94.12 -43.45
N ARG A 343 112.47 92.80 -43.66
CA ARG A 343 113.77 92.14 -43.93
C ARG A 343 114.38 92.56 -45.28
N THR A 344 113.58 92.68 -46.35
CA THR A 344 114.10 93.17 -47.63
C THR A 344 114.42 94.67 -47.59
N ALA A 345 113.64 95.48 -46.89
CA ALA A 345 113.96 96.88 -46.63
C ALA A 345 115.25 97.04 -45.81
N GLN A 346 115.45 96.22 -44.79
CA GLN A 346 116.70 96.15 -44.02
C GLN A 346 117.88 95.73 -44.90
N ALA A 347 117.76 94.66 -45.68
CA ALA A 347 118.83 94.21 -46.58
C ALA A 347 119.18 95.27 -47.65
N VAL A 348 118.20 96.02 -48.16
CA VAL A 348 118.42 97.17 -49.06
C VAL A 348 119.10 98.33 -48.33
N ALA A 349 118.77 98.58 -47.06
CA ALA A 349 119.45 99.59 -46.24
C ALA A 349 120.90 99.19 -45.90
N GLU A 350 121.15 97.90 -45.61
CA GLU A 350 122.49 97.34 -45.38
C GLU A 350 123.33 97.41 -46.66
N ALA A 351 122.80 96.95 -47.80
CA ALA A 351 123.49 97.06 -49.10
C ALA A 351 123.78 98.53 -49.50
N ARG A 352 122.87 99.47 -49.17
CA ARG A 352 123.13 100.91 -49.33
C ARG A 352 124.23 101.41 -48.39
N ASN A 353 124.26 100.97 -47.13
CA ASN A 353 125.35 101.30 -46.21
C ASN A 353 126.69 100.72 -46.66
N GLU A 354 126.75 99.49 -47.18
CA GLU A 354 127.97 98.94 -47.76
C GLU A 354 128.40 99.68 -49.04
N ALA A 355 127.46 100.12 -49.88
CA ALA A 355 127.77 100.90 -51.08
C ALA A 355 128.36 102.27 -50.69
N LEU A 356 127.71 102.97 -49.74
CA LEU A 356 128.21 104.23 -49.17
C LEU A 356 129.56 104.03 -48.47
N THR A 357 129.76 102.93 -47.74
CA THR A 357 131.05 102.64 -47.06
C THR A 357 132.16 102.36 -48.07
N ARG A 358 131.88 101.65 -49.16
CA ARG A 358 132.83 101.45 -50.27
C ARG A 358 133.16 102.75 -50.99
N GLN A 359 132.17 103.62 -51.21
CA GLN A 359 132.36 104.96 -51.76
C GLN A 359 133.26 105.81 -50.84
N LEU A 360 132.92 105.92 -49.55
CA LEU A 360 133.70 106.65 -48.56
C LEU A 360 135.14 106.11 -48.43
N ALA A 361 135.34 104.80 -48.53
CA ALA A 361 136.67 104.19 -48.56
C ALA A 361 137.46 104.52 -49.84
N HIS A 362 136.79 104.61 -50.99
CA HIS A 362 137.39 105.04 -52.26
C HIS A 362 137.75 106.54 -52.24
N ASP A 363 136.87 107.38 -51.72
CA ASP A 363 137.09 108.81 -51.56
C ASP A 363 138.26 109.07 -50.59
N ILE A 364 138.32 108.37 -49.45
CA ILE A 364 139.45 108.42 -48.51
C ILE A 364 140.74 107.88 -49.13
N ALA A 365 140.70 106.84 -49.96
CA ALA A 365 141.88 106.34 -50.66
C ALA A 365 142.40 107.37 -51.69
N THR A 366 141.49 108.07 -52.36
CA THR A 366 141.79 109.12 -53.34
C THR A 366 142.39 110.36 -52.67
N GLU A 367 141.81 110.86 -51.57
CA GLU A 367 142.42 111.93 -50.79
C GLU A 367 143.74 111.52 -50.13
N ARG A 368 143.92 110.25 -49.74
CA ARG A 368 145.22 109.75 -49.28
C ARG A 368 146.27 109.75 -50.39
N ALA A 369 145.90 109.37 -51.63
CA ALA A 369 146.80 109.46 -52.77
C ALA A 369 147.20 110.92 -53.06
N HIS A 370 146.25 111.85 -53.07
CA HIS A 370 146.53 113.27 -53.22
C HIS A 370 147.31 113.86 -52.03
N ALA A 371 147.07 113.40 -50.80
CA ALA A 371 147.85 113.82 -49.62
C ALA A 371 149.28 113.32 -49.67
N GLN A 372 149.51 112.07 -50.08
CA GLN A 372 150.84 111.52 -50.28
C GLN A 372 151.59 112.26 -51.38
N GLN A 373 150.96 112.49 -52.53
CA GLN A 373 151.53 113.28 -53.63
C GLN A 373 151.95 114.69 -53.17
N ARG A 374 151.12 115.37 -52.37
CA ARG A 374 151.44 116.68 -51.76
C ARG A 374 152.63 116.62 -50.78
N LEU A 375 152.85 115.49 -50.10
CA LEU A 375 153.99 115.28 -49.20
C LEU A 375 155.26 114.95 -49.98
N ASP A 376 155.18 114.14 -51.03
CA ASP A 376 156.30 113.79 -51.90
C ASP A 376 156.81 115.05 -52.64
N ASP A 377 155.90 115.88 -53.16
CA ASP A 377 156.21 117.21 -53.73
C ASP A 377 156.87 118.18 -52.74
N GLN A 378 156.62 118.02 -51.43
CA GLN A 378 157.29 118.80 -50.38
C GLN A 378 158.66 118.20 -50.03
N ALA A 379 158.78 116.88 -49.93
CA ALA A 379 160.05 116.20 -49.67
C ALA A 379 161.11 116.56 -50.72
N VAL A 380 160.75 116.52 -52.00
CA VAL A 380 161.64 116.91 -53.12
C VAL A 380 162.15 118.35 -52.98
N ARG A 381 161.33 119.29 -52.48
CA ARG A 381 161.76 120.68 -52.24
C ARG A 381 162.69 120.80 -51.04
N TYR A 382 162.42 120.06 -49.97
CA TYR A 382 163.28 120.09 -48.78
C TYR A 382 164.64 119.43 -49.01
N ASP A 383 164.73 118.33 -49.77
CA ASP A 383 166.02 117.72 -50.12
C ASP A 383 166.87 118.62 -51.03
N GLN A 384 166.24 119.39 -51.92
CA GLN A 384 166.91 120.44 -52.70
C GLN A 384 167.49 121.52 -51.78
N GLN A 385 166.69 122.08 -50.86
CA GLN A 385 167.14 123.10 -49.89
C GLN A 385 168.22 122.59 -48.94
N ILE A 386 168.14 121.33 -48.49
CA ILE A 386 169.14 120.70 -47.61
C ILE A 386 170.46 120.48 -48.36
N THR A 387 170.42 120.16 -49.65
CA THR A 387 171.63 120.04 -50.49
C THR A 387 172.31 121.39 -50.69
N GLU A 388 171.53 122.44 -50.92
CA GLU A 388 172.01 123.82 -51.07
C GLU A 388 172.66 124.34 -49.78
N LEU A 389 172.01 124.16 -48.62
CA LEU A 389 172.55 124.54 -47.31
C LEU A 389 173.80 123.74 -46.90
N ARG A 390 173.86 122.44 -47.21
CA ARG A 390 175.05 121.59 -46.92
C ARG A 390 176.30 122.01 -47.71
N THR A 391 176.16 122.83 -48.74
CA THR A 391 177.29 123.32 -49.55
C THR A 391 177.99 124.54 -48.90
N GLN A 392 177.35 125.23 -47.95
CA GLN A 392 177.86 126.50 -47.39
C GLN A 392 178.62 126.37 -46.06
N LEU A 393 178.36 125.33 -45.25
CA LEU A 393 178.99 125.13 -43.94
C LEU A 393 179.37 123.65 -43.74
N GLY A 394 180.68 123.36 -43.80
CA GLY A 394 181.19 121.99 -43.79
C GLY A 394 181.65 121.48 -42.41
N VAL A 395 181.25 120.23 -42.10
CA VAL A 395 181.86 119.30 -41.12
C VAL A 395 181.76 119.74 -39.63
N GLY A 396 181.41 118.89 -38.65
CA GLY A 396 181.24 117.43 -38.62
C GLY A 396 180.48 116.96 -37.35
N PRO A 397 180.38 115.63 -37.07
CA PRO A 397 179.10 115.07 -36.61
C PRO A 397 179.10 114.27 -35.27
N ASP A 398 177.89 113.82 -34.91
CA ASP A 398 177.57 112.58 -34.14
C ASP A 398 177.80 112.55 -32.60
N ARG A 399 176.98 111.87 -31.76
CA ARG A 399 175.70 111.17 -32.01
C ARG A 399 174.87 110.94 -30.71
N ALA A 400 173.55 110.78 -30.88
CA ALA A 400 172.59 109.96 -30.11
C ALA A 400 172.38 110.17 -28.57
N PRO A 401 171.16 110.56 -28.14
CA PRO A 401 170.65 110.36 -26.79
C PRO A 401 169.67 109.17 -26.66
N ARG A 402 169.22 108.98 -25.41
CA ARG A 402 167.96 108.34 -24.95
C ARG A 402 166.74 108.91 -25.75
N GLY A 403 165.54 108.32 -25.79
CA GLY A 403 164.84 107.33 -24.96
C GLY A 403 163.34 107.72 -24.92
N GLU A 404 162.54 107.10 -24.04
CA GLU A 404 161.10 107.45 -23.77
C GLU A 404 160.08 107.19 -24.91
N ALA A 405 158.75 107.20 -24.69
CA ALA A 405 157.93 106.55 -23.63
C ALA A 405 156.40 106.65 -23.95
N SER A 406 155.64 105.55 -23.79
CA SER A 406 154.16 105.56 -23.54
C SER A 406 153.27 106.27 -24.61
N PRO A 407 151.94 106.44 -24.41
CA PRO A 407 150.95 105.77 -23.53
C PRO A 407 150.28 104.60 -24.30
N ALA A 408 148.99 104.18 -24.26
CA ALA A 408 147.73 104.53 -23.57
C ALA A 408 146.85 103.24 -23.49
N ALA A 409 145.72 103.05 -22.78
CA ALA A 409 144.66 103.90 -22.20
C ALA A 409 143.68 104.51 -23.25
N THR A 410 142.35 104.50 -23.12
CA THR A 410 141.48 104.56 -21.93
C THR A 410 140.02 104.04 -22.15
N ARG A 411 139.38 103.57 -21.06
CA ARG A 411 137.95 103.77 -20.63
C ARG A 411 136.81 103.21 -21.54
N ARG A 412 135.83 102.45 -21.01
CA ARG A 412 134.63 102.82 -20.19
C ARG A 412 133.63 103.72 -20.96
N PRO A 413 132.29 103.58 -20.78
CA PRO A 413 131.65 103.40 -19.45
C PRO A 413 130.37 102.49 -19.37
N ARG A 414 129.85 102.36 -18.13
CA ARG A 414 128.43 102.19 -17.69
C ARG A 414 127.58 101.03 -18.26
N ALA A 415 127.02 100.12 -17.44
CA ALA A 415 125.96 100.28 -16.42
C ALA A 415 124.53 100.31 -17.03
N SER A 416 123.46 99.74 -16.43
CA SER A 416 123.28 99.20 -15.06
C SER A 416 121.97 98.40 -14.91
N ARG A 417 121.83 97.69 -13.77
CA ARG A 417 120.57 97.35 -13.06
C ARG A 417 119.65 96.33 -13.76
N SER A 418 119.50 95.11 -13.23
CA SER A 418 118.57 94.72 -12.13
C SER A 418 117.10 94.87 -12.53
N GLY A 419 116.40 93.79 -12.87
CA GLY A 419 115.73 92.94 -11.87
C GLY A 419 114.21 93.10 -12.00
N ALA A 420 113.33 92.53 -11.17
CA ALA A 420 113.47 91.44 -10.20
C ALA A 420 112.07 90.99 -9.74
N ARG A 421 111.86 89.69 -9.48
CA ARG A 421 110.62 89.11 -8.89
C ARG A 421 109.40 89.21 -9.86
N ARG A 422 108.22 88.62 -9.59
CA ARG A 422 107.69 87.98 -8.36
C ARG A 422 106.64 86.90 -8.70
N SER A 423 106.51 85.87 -7.87
CA SER A 423 105.29 85.03 -7.74
C SER A 423 104.12 85.83 -7.12
N PRO A 424 102.88 85.32 -7.10
CA PRO A 424 102.41 84.28 -6.16
C PRO A 424 102.11 82.93 -6.87
N GLU A 425 102.04 81.74 -6.28
CA GLU A 425 101.40 81.20 -5.04
C GLU A 425 99.88 80.94 -5.17
N GLY A 426 99.41 79.81 -4.59
CA GLY A 426 98.02 79.33 -4.65
C GLY A 426 97.90 77.81 -4.96
N THR A 427 98.56 76.89 -4.25
CA THR A 427 98.17 76.25 -2.95
C THR A 427 96.94 75.33 -2.98
N ASP A 428 97.16 74.10 -2.49
CA ASP A 428 96.17 73.17 -1.90
C ASP A 428 95.02 72.61 -2.76
N THR A 429 94.39 71.46 -2.43
CA THR A 429 94.54 70.62 -1.21
C THR A 429 94.58 69.13 -1.56
N SER A 430 95.07 68.29 -0.63
CA SER A 430 94.85 66.83 -0.68
C SER A 430 93.38 66.47 -0.44
N GLN A 431 92.91 65.34 -1.01
CA GLN A 431 92.01 64.45 -0.26
C GLN A 431 92.13 62.98 -0.69
N LYS A 432 91.54 62.10 0.13
CA LYS A 432 91.77 60.65 0.23
C LYS A 432 90.40 59.93 0.19
N PRO A 433 90.27 58.74 -0.41
CA PRO A 433 89.00 58.00 -0.44
C PRO A 433 88.63 57.39 0.93
N PRO A 434 87.33 57.16 1.12
CA PRO A 434 86.75 55.92 1.66
C PRO A 434 85.99 55.17 0.51
N GLU A 435 85.59 53.90 0.54
CA GLU A 435 84.89 53.12 1.59
C GLU A 435 83.50 53.70 1.92
N GLN A 436 82.40 52.95 2.06
CA GLN A 436 82.11 51.51 1.98
C GLN A 436 80.61 51.32 1.55
N PRO A 437 80.11 50.10 1.29
CA PRO A 437 78.69 49.84 1.05
C PRO A 437 77.90 49.54 2.34
N GLN A 438 76.59 49.80 2.31
CA GLN A 438 75.54 49.23 3.17
C GLN A 438 74.33 48.95 2.26
N GLU A 439 73.86 47.71 2.17
CA GLU A 439 72.68 47.16 2.87
C GLU A 439 71.36 47.84 2.45
#